data_AF-A0A2R9AHV9-F1
#
_entry.id   AF-A0A2R9AHV9-F1
#
_cell.length_a   1.000
_cell.length_b   1.000
_cell.length_c   1.000
_cell.angle_alpha   90.00
_cell.angle_beta   90.00
_cell.angle_gamma   90.00
#
_symmetry.space_group_name_H-M   'P 1'
#
loop_
_entity.id
_entity.type
_entity.pdbx_description
1 polymer ?
#
loop_
_entity_poly.entity_id
_entity_poly.type
_entity_poly.pdbx_seq_one_letter_code
_entity_poly.pdbx_strand_id
1 'polypeptide(L)'
;MRPRGLPLLLVVLLGCWASVSAQTEATPAVTTEGLNSTEAALATFGTSPSTRPPRTPRAPGPSSGPRPPPVTDVAALCVCDLSPAQCDVNCCCDPDCSSVDFSVFSACSVPVVTGDSQFCSQKAVIYSLNFTANPPQRVFELVDQINPSIFCIHITNCRCSV
;
A
#
# COMPACT_ATOMS: atom_id res chain seq x y z
N MET A 1 2.90 -45.28 -32.54
CA MET A 1 1.79 -45.17 -31.56
C MET A 1 1.86 -43.80 -30.92
N ARG A 2 0.74 -43.08 -30.78
CA ARG A 2 0.69 -41.68 -30.29
C ARG A 2 -0.35 -41.59 -29.18
N PRO A 3 0.01 -41.25 -27.93
CA PRO A 3 -0.97 -40.89 -26.91
C PRO A 3 -1.68 -39.59 -27.34
N ARG A 4 -3.01 -39.58 -27.29
CA ARG A 4 -3.83 -38.40 -27.59
C ARG A 4 -3.94 -37.56 -26.32
N GLY A 5 -3.71 -36.25 -26.44
CA GLY A 5 -3.89 -35.33 -25.31
C GLY A 5 -5.37 -35.23 -24.91
N LEU A 6 -5.65 -35.25 -23.61
CA LEU A 6 -6.95 -34.85 -23.09
C LEU A 6 -7.08 -33.31 -23.21
N PRO A 7 -8.24 -32.78 -23.64
CA PRO A 7 -8.44 -31.34 -23.72
C PRO A 7 -8.61 -30.74 -22.33
N LEU A 8 -7.76 -29.76 -22.01
CA LEU A 8 -7.71 -29.03 -20.73
C LEU A 8 -8.86 -28.00 -20.60
N LEU A 9 -10.10 -28.41 -20.85
CA LEU A 9 -11.24 -27.52 -21.12
C LEU A 9 -12.43 -27.66 -20.14
N LEU A 10 -12.20 -28.29 -18.99
CA LEU A 10 -13.23 -28.66 -18.01
C LEU A 10 -12.97 -28.13 -16.58
N VAL A 11 -12.09 -27.14 -16.43
CA VAL A 11 -11.76 -26.49 -15.13
C VAL A 11 -11.98 -24.96 -15.20
N VAL A 12 -13.07 -24.54 -15.84
CA VAL A 12 -13.51 -23.12 -15.90
C VAL A 12 -15.01 -22.97 -15.56
N LEU A 13 -15.56 -23.93 -14.80
CA LEU A 13 -16.91 -23.86 -14.23
C LEU A 13 -16.87 -24.41 -12.80
N LEU A 14 -16.74 -23.52 -11.83
CA LEU A 14 -17.36 -23.52 -10.48
C LEU A 14 -16.70 -22.38 -9.67
N GLY A 15 -17.43 -21.30 -9.43
CA GLY A 15 -16.90 -20.10 -8.78
C GLY A 15 -17.98 -19.16 -8.25
N CYS A 16 -19.12 -19.71 -7.84
CA CYS A 16 -20.19 -18.99 -7.16
C CYS A 16 -20.99 -19.97 -6.30
N TRP A 17 -21.36 -19.57 -5.07
CA TRP A 17 -21.88 -20.44 -3.98
C TRP A 17 -20.80 -21.41 -3.41
N ALA A 18 -20.73 -21.81 -2.14
CA ALA A 18 -21.40 -21.47 -0.87
C ALA A 18 -20.55 -22.11 0.29
N SER A 19 -20.63 -21.81 1.59
CA SER A 19 -21.45 -20.85 2.37
C SER A 19 -20.79 -20.57 3.75
N VAL A 20 -21.39 -19.68 4.56
CA VAL A 20 -21.12 -19.51 6.01
C VAL A 20 -21.48 -20.77 6.82
N SER A 21 -20.59 -21.20 7.73
CA SER A 21 -20.81 -21.99 8.97
C SER A 21 -19.44 -22.43 9.53
N ALA A 22 -19.17 -22.58 10.83
CA ALA A 22 -19.89 -22.25 12.07
C ALA A 22 -18.85 -22.00 13.20
N GLN A 23 -19.32 -21.67 14.40
CA GLN A 23 -18.48 -21.40 15.59
C GLN A 23 -17.83 -22.68 16.15
N THR A 24 -16.66 -22.54 16.79
CA THR A 24 -16.19 -23.46 17.83
C THR A 24 -15.58 -22.65 18.98
N GLU A 25 -16.27 -22.71 20.12
CA GLU A 25 -15.83 -22.21 21.43
C GLU A 25 -14.79 -23.15 22.05
N ALA A 26 -13.77 -22.62 22.72
CA ALA A 26 -12.87 -23.39 23.58
C ALA A 26 -12.28 -22.52 24.70
N THR A 27 -13.03 -22.37 25.79
CA THR A 27 -12.56 -21.76 27.05
C THR A 27 -11.79 -22.80 27.88
N PRO A 28 -10.59 -22.48 28.42
CA PRO A 28 -10.05 -23.15 29.59
C PRO A 28 -10.36 -22.33 30.85
N ALA A 29 -11.09 -22.92 31.80
CA ALA A 29 -11.32 -22.31 33.11
C ALA A 29 -10.08 -22.45 34.02
N VAL A 30 -9.81 -21.41 34.83
CA VAL A 30 -8.93 -21.50 36.01
C VAL A 30 -9.67 -20.90 37.20
N THR A 31 -9.64 -21.62 38.32
CA THR A 31 -10.45 -21.41 39.52
C THR A 31 -9.88 -20.41 40.51
N THR A 32 -10.75 -19.48 40.92
CA THR A 32 -11.16 -19.14 42.31
C THR A 32 -10.14 -18.84 43.42
N GLU A 33 -10.64 -18.07 44.40
CA GLU A 33 -10.09 -17.64 45.70
C GLU A 33 -9.37 -16.26 45.67
N GLY A 34 -9.81 -15.24 46.43
CA GLY A 34 -10.87 -15.25 47.44
C GLY A 34 -11.51 -13.89 47.72
N LEU A 35 -12.58 -13.94 48.52
CA LEU A 35 -13.43 -12.81 48.91
C LEU A 35 -12.79 -11.94 49.99
N ASN A 36 -13.05 -10.63 49.93
CA ASN A 36 -13.95 -9.93 50.87
C ASN A 36 -13.48 -8.48 51.15
N SER A 37 -14.33 -7.50 50.85
CA SER A 37 -14.59 -6.32 51.71
C SER A 37 -15.74 -5.49 51.15
N THR A 38 -16.86 -5.56 51.86
CA THR A 38 -18.03 -4.67 51.76
C THR A 38 -17.67 -3.23 52.13
N GLU A 39 -18.18 -2.23 51.39
CA GLU A 39 -19.05 -1.16 51.95
C GLU A 39 -19.68 -0.32 50.82
N ALA A 40 -20.96 0.05 50.97
CA ALA A 40 -21.70 0.84 50.00
C ALA A 40 -21.66 2.33 50.36
N ALA A 41 -21.29 3.18 49.40
CA ALA A 41 -21.43 4.63 49.50
C ALA A 41 -22.37 5.15 48.40
N LEU A 42 -23.60 5.52 48.79
CA LEU A 42 -24.62 6.10 47.93
C LEU A 42 -24.20 7.52 47.50
N ALA A 43 -23.68 7.67 46.29
CA ALA A 43 -23.33 8.97 45.72
C ALA A 43 -24.51 9.63 45.00
N THR A 44 -25.12 10.62 45.65
CA THR A 44 -26.20 11.49 45.17
C THR A 44 -26.00 11.99 43.73
N PHE A 45 -27.01 11.81 42.88
CA PHE A 45 -27.09 12.46 41.56
C PHE A 45 -27.26 13.97 41.72
N GLY A 46 -26.16 14.71 41.62
CA GLY A 46 -26.18 16.18 41.58
C GLY A 46 -26.66 16.68 40.21
N THR A 47 -27.91 17.14 40.13
CA THR A 47 -28.39 17.93 38.99
C THR A 47 -27.63 19.25 38.91
N SER A 48 -26.63 19.30 38.03
CA SER A 48 -25.89 20.53 37.72
C SER A 48 -26.51 21.22 36.50
N PRO A 49 -27.08 22.43 36.62
CA PRO A 49 -27.64 23.16 35.49
C PRO A 49 -26.51 23.72 34.61
N SER A 50 -26.15 22.97 33.56
CA SER A 50 -25.16 23.39 32.57
C SER A 50 -25.74 24.46 31.62
N THR A 51 -25.55 25.72 31.97
CA THR A 51 -25.93 26.86 31.12
C THR A 51 -24.98 26.96 29.93
N ARG A 52 -25.38 26.39 28.78
CA ARG A 52 -24.59 26.43 27.55
C ARG A 52 -24.61 27.84 26.95
N PRO A 53 -23.45 28.52 26.76
CA PRO A 53 -23.43 29.80 26.05
C PRO A 53 -23.76 29.61 24.56
N PRO A 54 -24.28 30.64 23.86
CA PRO A 54 -24.54 30.58 22.43
C PRO A 54 -23.27 30.24 21.64
N ARG A 55 -23.35 29.26 20.73
CA ARG A 55 -22.26 28.96 19.81
C ARG A 55 -22.12 30.09 18.79
N THR A 56 -21.07 30.89 18.92
CA THR A 56 -20.61 31.79 17.86
C THR A 56 -20.27 30.97 16.60
N PRO A 57 -20.66 31.40 15.39
CA PRO A 57 -20.21 30.75 14.16
C PRO A 57 -18.69 30.77 14.08
N ARG A 58 -18.06 29.60 13.88
CA ARG A 58 -16.61 29.53 13.67
C ARG A 58 -16.29 30.17 12.33
N ALA A 59 -15.37 31.14 12.31
CA ALA A 59 -14.89 31.71 11.06
C ALA A 59 -14.38 30.60 10.13
N PRO A 60 -14.53 30.73 8.79
CA PRO A 60 -13.92 29.81 7.84
C PRO A 60 -12.42 29.68 8.14
N GLY A 61 -11.93 28.45 8.21
CA GLY A 61 -10.48 28.22 8.32
C GLY A 61 -9.75 28.81 7.11
N PRO A 62 -8.46 29.14 7.24
CA PRO A 62 -7.67 29.60 6.10
C PRO A 62 -7.78 28.57 4.97
N SER A 63 -8.18 29.03 3.78
CA SER A 63 -8.23 28.15 2.61
C SER A 63 -6.85 27.60 2.35
N SER A 64 -6.72 26.27 2.36
CA SER A 64 -5.55 25.61 1.78
C SER A 64 -5.35 26.17 0.37
N GLY A 65 -4.13 26.62 0.07
CA GLY A 65 -3.80 27.08 -1.28
C GLY A 65 -3.92 25.95 -2.32
N PRO A 66 -3.79 26.26 -3.62
CA PRO A 66 -3.79 25.25 -4.66
C PRO A 66 -2.81 24.12 -4.31
N ARG A 67 -3.32 22.89 -4.23
CA ARG A 67 -2.47 21.72 -3.99
C ARG A 67 -1.49 21.62 -5.16
N PRO A 68 -0.18 21.36 -4.93
CA PRO A 68 0.75 21.07 -6.01
C PRO A 68 0.16 19.99 -6.93
N PRO A 69 0.36 20.08 -8.25
CA PRO A 69 -0.01 18.98 -9.14
C PRO A 69 0.68 17.71 -8.63
N PRO A 70 -0.01 16.55 -8.62
CA PRO A 70 0.65 15.28 -8.29
C PRO A 70 1.89 15.11 -9.17
N VAL A 71 2.97 14.54 -8.61
CA VAL A 71 4.08 14.10 -9.46
C VAL A 71 3.56 12.99 -10.35
N THR A 72 3.29 13.30 -11.62
CA THR A 72 2.64 12.39 -12.57
C THR A 72 3.59 11.37 -13.17
N ASP A 73 4.89 11.60 -13.08
CA ASP A 73 5.92 10.69 -13.57
C ASP A 73 6.81 10.20 -12.41
N VAL A 74 6.69 8.91 -12.10
CA VAL A 74 7.50 8.24 -11.08
C VAL A 74 8.93 7.97 -11.57
N ALA A 75 9.18 7.92 -12.88
CA ALA A 75 10.54 7.76 -13.41
C ALA A 75 11.43 8.99 -13.14
N ALA A 76 10.83 10.17 -12.93
CA ALA A 76 11.53 11.39 -12.55
C ALA A 76 11.92 11.46 -11.06
N LEU A 77 11.52 10.49 -10.22
CA LEU A 77 11.80 10.46 -8.78
C LEU A 77 13.10 9.70 -8.47
N CYS A 78 14.21 10.06 -9.12
CA CYS A 78 15.49 9.38 -8.89
C CYS A 78 16.20 9.92 -7.63
N VAL A 79 16.25 9.11 -6.57
CA VAL A 79 16.85 9.51 -5.28
C VAL A 79 18.36 9.27 -5.18
N CYS A 80 18.96 8.67 -6.21
CA CYS A 80 20.42 8.46 -6.31
C CYS A 80 21.09 9.30 -7.41
N ASP A 81 20.32 10.11 -8.13
CA ASP A 81 20.80 11.20 -8.99
C ASP A 81 21.12 12.38 -8.07
N LEU A 82 22.40 12.52 -7.75
CA LEU A 82 23.00 13.49 -6.84
C LEU A 82 23.94 14.45 -7.58
N SER A 83 24.45 14.05 -8.75
CA SER A 83 25.50 14.69 -9.51
C SER A 83 24.94 15.34 -10.79
N PRO A 84 24.71 16.66 -10.83
CA PRO A 84 24.06 17.30 -11.97
C PRO A 84 24.80 17.06 -13.29
N ALA A 85 24.09 16.57 -14.32
CA ALA A 85 24.60 16.27 -15.66
C ALA A 85 25.72 15.21 -15.67
N GLN A 86 25.75 14.31 -14.68
CA GLN A 86 26.81 13.30 -14.50
C GLN A 86 26.25 12.00 -13.90
N CYS A 87 26.54 10.88 -14.56
CA CYS A 87 26.12 9.56 -14.11
C CYS A 87 26.66 9.18 -12.71
N ASP A 88 25.75 8.94 -11.77
CA ASP A 88 26.04 8.41 -10.45
C ASP A 88 26.16 6.87 -10.46
N VAL A 89 27.25 6.36 -9.90
CA VAL A 89 27.60 4.92 -9.99
C VAL A 89 26.55 4.01 -9.35
N ASN A 90 26.16 2.97 -10.07
CA ASN A 90 25.07 2.05 -9.71
C ASN A 90 23.67 2.71 -9.60
N CYS A 91 23.50 3.97 -10.01
CA CYS A 91 22.19 4.62 -10.02
C CYS A 91 21.41 4.30 -11.30
N CYS A 92 20.53 3.30 -11.25
CA CYS A 92 19.81 2.86 -12.44
C CYS A 92 18.68 3.80 -12.87
N CYS A 93 18.16 4.69 -12.02
CA CYS A 93 17.16 5.68 -12.41
C CYS A 93 17.75 6.96 -13.03
N ASP A 94 19.07 7.14 -12.97
CA ASP A 94 19.80 8.30 -13.43
C ASP A 94 19.62 8.53 -14.94
N PRO A 95 19.21 9.73 -15.40
CA PRO A 95 19.00 10.02 -16.81
C PRO A 95 20.30 10.21 -17.61
N ASP A 96 21.39 10.58 -16.96
CA ASP A 96 22.69 10.90 -17.56
C ASP A 96 23.57 9.64 -17.77
N CYS A 97 23.28 8.54 -17.08
CA CYS A 97 23.95 7.25 -17.28
C CYS A 97 23.66 6.58 -18.64
N SER A 98 24.73 6.22 -19.35
CA SER A 98 24.72 5.52 -20.64
C SER A 98 25.04 4.02 -20.51
N SER A 99 24.97 3.30 -21.63
CA SER A 99 25.38 1.88 -21.69
C SER A 99 26.89 1.65 -21.48
N VAL A 100 27.72 2.68 -21.65
CA VAL A 100 29.14 2.62 -21.27
C VAL A 100 29.26 2.61 -19.75
N ASP A 101 28.51 3.46 -19.06
CA ASP A 101 28.52 3.56 -17.59
C ASP A 101 27.91 2.32 -16.93
N PHE A 102 26.84 1.77 -17.51
CA PHE A 102 26.27 0.48 -17.08
C PHE A 102 27.26 -0.69 -17.18
N SER A 103 28.36 -0.55 -17.93
CA SER A 103 29.42 -1.58 -18.01
C SER A 103 30.32 -1.63 -16.77
N VAL A 104 30.38 -0.57 -15.97
CA VAL A 104 31.15 -0.55 -14.70
C VAL A 104 30.27 -0.72 -13.46
N PHE A 105 28.94 -0.84 -13.64
CA PHE A 105 28.00 -1.06 -12.55
C PHE A 105 28.02 -2.53 -12.11
N SER A 106 27.79 -2.78 -10.82
CA SER A 106 27.67 -4.13 -10.25
C SER A 106 26.22 -4.49 -9.90
N ALA A 107 25.38 -3.50 -9.61
CA ALA A 107 23.96 -3.64 -9.29
C ALA A 107 23.24 -2.29 -9.46
N CYS A 108 21.92 -2.26 -9.19
CA CYS A 108 21.19 -1.02 -8.97
C CYS A 108 21.14 -0.70 -7.46
N SER A 109 21.69 0.45 -7.04
CA SER A 109 21.59 0.95 -5.66
C SER A 109 20.15 1.23 -5.25
N VAL A 110 19.35 1.72 -6.19
CA VAL A 110 17.90 1.95 -6.05
C VAL A 110 17.19 1.10 -7.12
N PRO A 111 16.82 -0.15 -6.81
CA PRO A 111 16.18 -1.06 -7.77
C PRO A 111 14.66 -0.80 -7.91
N VAL A 112 14.05 -0.02 -7.02
CA VAL A 112 12.63 0.34 -7.08
C VAL A 112 12.47 1.81 -6.73
N VAL A 113 11.84 2.56 -7.61
CA VAL A 113 11.40 3.95 -7.39
C VAL A 113 9.88 3.95 -7.29
N THR A 114 9.32 4.58 -6.26
CA THR A 114 7.87 4.68 -6.03
C THR A 114 7.41 6.12 -5.91
N GLY A 115 6.16 6.37 -6.28
CA GLY A 115 5.47 7.64 -5.99
C GLY A 115 5.22 7.87 -4.48
N ASP A 116 4.37 8.85 -4.19
CA ASP A 116 3.99 9.24 -2.82
C ASP A 116 3.46 8.05 -2.00
N SER A 117 4.18 7.74 -0.92
CA SER A 117 3.92 6.63 -0.01
C SER A 117 2.71 6.83 0.91
N GLN A 118 1.89 7.86 0.66
CA GLN A 118 0.55 8.05 1.24
C GLN A 118 -0.58 7.54 0.33
N PHE A 119 -0.30 7.05 -0.88
CA PHE A 119 -1.31 6.45 -1.75
C PHE A 119 -1.41 4.93 -1.59
N CYS A 120 -2.64 4.44 -1.50
CA CYS A 120 -2.95 3.01 -1.41
C CYS A 120 -2.44 2.22 -2.62
N SER A 121 -2.72 2.72 -3.83
CA SER A 121 -2.16 2.23 -5.09
C SER A 121 -1.27 3.32 -5.64
N GLN A 122 -0.03 2.97 -5.97
CA GLN A 122 0.98 3.89 -6.48
C GLN A 122 1.71 3.25 -7.65
N LYS A 123 2.13 4.07 -8.63
CA LYS A 123 3.05 3.61 -9.66
C LYS A 123 4.43 3.36 -9.02
N ALA A 124 5.09 2.31 -9.47
CA ALA A 124 6.47 2.00 -9.14
C ALA A 124 7.23 1.69 -10.43
N VAL A 125 8.48 2.14 -10.53
CA VAL A 125 9.41 1.72 -11.59
C VAL A 125 10.43 0.78 -10.97
N ILE A 126 10.46 -0.45 -11.45
CA ILE A 126 11.45 -1.46 -11.07
C ILE A 126 12.60 -1.35 -12.08
N TYR A 127 13.81 -1.09 -11.60
CA TYR A 127 15.03 -0.96 -12.40
C TYR A 127 15.94 -2.17 -12.22
N SER A 128 16.55 -2.62 -13.32
CA SER A 128 17.54 -3.68 -13.33
C SER A 128 18.57 -3.47 -14.44
N LEU A 129 19.68 -4.21 -14.38
CA LEU A 129 20.72 -4.20 -15.40
C LEU A 129 20.76 -5.56 -16.09
N ASN A 130 20.62 -5.56 -17.42
CA ASN A 130 20.85 -6.73 -18.25
C ASN A 130 22.33 -6.78 -18.64
N PHE A 131 23.13 -7.42 -17.78
CA PHE A 131 24.56 -7.66 -18.02
C PHE A 131 24.85 -8.67 -19.14
N THR A 132 23.83 -9.39 -19.62
CA THR A 132 23.95 -10.31 -20.78
C THR A 132 23.87 -9.55 -22.11
N ALA A 133 23.29 -8.34 -22.12
CA ALA A 133 23.36 -7.44 -23.25
C ALA A 133 24.78 -6.89 -23.43
N ASN A 134 25.17 -6.62 -24.67
CA ASN A 134 26.50 -6.10 -25.01
C ASN A 134 26.36 -4.84 -25.90
N PRO A 135 26.65 -3.63 -25.39
CA PRO A 135 26.97 -3.31 -23.99
C PRO A 135 25.79 -3.58 -23.04
N PRO A 136 26.02 -3.70 -21.72
CA PRO A 136 24.97 -3.83 -20.72
C PRO A 136 23.92 -2.73 -20.83
N GLN A 137 22.67 -3.09 -20.56
CA GLN A 137 21.52 -2.19 -20.72
C GLN A 137 20.69 -2.12 -19.45
N ARG A 138 20.26 -0.90 -19.09
CA ARG A 138 19.15 -0.69 -18.16
C ARG A 138 17.87 -1.28 -18.73
N VAL A 139 17.20 -2.10 -17.92
CA VAL A 139 15.84 -2.58 -18.16
C VAL A 139 14.96 -2.06 -17.03
N PHE A 140 13.78 -1.56 -17.36
CA PHE A 140 12.83 -1.07 -16.36
C PHE A 140 11.39 -1.47 -16.69
N GLU A 141 10.59 -1.65 -15.64
CA GLU A 141 9.16 -1.97 -15.74
C GLU A 141 8.34 -1.00 -14.87
N LEU A 142 7.29 -0.41 -15.44
CA LEU A 142 6.35 0.45 -14.72
C LEU A 142 5.15 -0.39 -14.26
N VAL A 143 5.06 -0.62 -12.96
CA VAL A 143 4.00 -1.45 -12.34
C VAL A 143 3.07 -0.60 -11.46
N ASP A 144 1.85 -1.08 -11.24
CA ASP A 144 1.00 -0.61 -10.14
C ASP A 144 1.27 -1.47 -8.90
N GLN A 145 1.67 -0.83 -7.80
CA GLN A 145 1.95 -1.48 -6.53
C GLN A 145 0.97 -1.00 -5.45
N ILE A 146 0.46 -1.94 -4.67
CA ILE A 146 -0.28 -1.63 -3.44
C ILE A 146 0.73 -1.36 -2.32
N ASN A 147 0.58 -0.23 -1.64
CA ASN A 147 1.44 0.17 -0.54
C ASN A 147 1.13 -0.66 0.72
N PRO A 148 2.05 -1.52 1.19
CA PRO A 148 1.79 -2.44 2.29
C PRO A 148 1.69 -1.75 3.66
N SER A 149 2.11 -0.49 3.75
CA SER A 149 2.07 0.32 4.98
C SER A 149 0.76 1.11 5.15
N ILE A 150 -0.18 1.01 4.19
CA ILE A 150 -1.47 1.70 4.22
C ILE A 150 -2.62 0.69 4.23
N PHE A 151 -3.64 0.96 5.05
CA PHE A 151 -4.90 0.23 4.98
C PHE A 151 -5.73 0.69 3.76
N CYS A 152 -5.82 -0.17 2.75
CA CYS A 152 -6.58 0.06 1.52
C CYS A 152 -8.05 -0.38 1.63
N ILE A 153 -8.98 0.46 1.16
CA ILE A 153 -10.39 0.11 0.97
C ILE A 153 -10.66 -0.03 -0.53
N HIS A 154 -10.99 -1.23 -0.98
CA HIS A 154 -11.40 -1.50 -2.37
C HIS A 154 -12.92 -1.64 -2.45
N ILE A 155 -13.55 -0.94 -3.40
CA ILE A 155 -14.98 -1.05 -3.69
C ILE A 155 -15.17 -1.71 -5.05
N THR A 156 -15.67 -2.94 -5.06
CA THR A 156 -16.06 -3.66 -6.27
C THR A 156 -17.54 -3.44 -6.56
N ASN A 157 -17.85 -2.64 -7.59
CA ASN A 157 -19.23 -2.47 -8.06
C ASN A 157 -19.61 -3.64 -8.98
N CYS A 158 -20.25 -4.66 -8.41
CA CYS A 158 -20.79 -5.76 -9.19
C CYS A 158 -22.06 -5.31 -9.93
N ARG A 159 -21.98 -5.22 -11.26
CA ARG A 159 -23.17 -5.04 -12.11
C ARG A 159 -23.95 -6.34 -12.20
N CYS A 160 -25.03 -6.45 -11.42
CA CYS A 160 -26.10 -7.39 -11.72
C CYS A 160 -26.81 -6.91 -12.99
N SER A 161 -26.71 -7.66 -14.09
CA SER A 161 -27.59 -7.44 -15.24
C SER A 161 -28.99 -7.91 -14.87
N VAL A 162 -29.99 -7.08 -15.13
CA VAL A 162 -31.42 -7.41 -15.07
C VAL A 162 -31.83 -8.11 -16.36
#